data_AF-A8R8P7-F1
#
_entry.id   AF-A8R8P7-F1
#
_cell.length_a   1.000
_cell.length_b   1.000
_cell.length_c   1.000
_cell.angle_alpha   90.00
_cell.angle_beta   90.00
_cell.angle_gamma   90.00
#
_symmetry.space_group_name_H-M   'P 1'
#
loop_
_entity.id
_entity.type
_entity.pdbx_description
1 polymer ?
#
loop_
_entity_poly.entity_id
_entity_poly.type
_entity_poly.pdbx_seq_one_letter_code
_entity_poly.pdbx_strand_id
1 'polypeptide(L)'
;MENKITGRLVEEPILKVVENTKTINFKLAVYQDDDVTDVYQCTAFNRMGEMIMQQCKKGSKISISGATNEENEMIVSFVEFESME
;
A
#
# COMPACT_ATOMS: atom_id res chain seq x y z
N MET A 1 10.38 5.89 -13.94
CA MET A 1 9.13 6.58 -13.61
C MET A 1 8.62 5.94 -12.34
N GLU A 2 8.49 6.70 -11.25
CA GLU A 2 7.85 6.18 -10.04
C GLU A 2 6.35 6.13 -10.28
N ASN A 3 5.75 4.94 -10.23
CA ASN A 3 4.31 4.79 -10.39
C ASN A 3 3.65 5.21 -9.07
N LYS A 4 2.95 6.34 -9.09
CA LYS A 4 2.12 6.79 -7.96
C LYS A 4 0.70 6.26 -8.18
N ILE A 5 0.19 5.53 -7.18
CA ILE A 5 -1.18 5.02 -7.18
C ILE A 5 -1.91 5.48 -5.92
N THR A 6 -3.20 5.78 -6.05
CA THR A 6 -4.06 6.18 -4.93
C THR A 6 -5.21 5.20 -4.84
N GLY A 7 -5.47 4.70 -3.65
CA GLY A 7 -6.52 3.72 -3.44
C GLY A 7 -6.89 3.55 -1.98
N ARG A 8 -7.67 2.52 -1.69
CA ARG A 8 -8.14 2.21 -0.33
C ARG A 8 -7.66 0.84 0.11
N LEU A 9 -7.26 0.75 1.38
CA LEU A 9 -6.92 -0.54 1.97
C LEU A 9 -8.15 -1.45 1.99
N VAL A 10 -8.04 -2.65 1.41
CA VAL A 10 -9.16 -3.62 1.39
C VAL A 10 -9.21 -4.49 2.65
N GLU A 11 -8.09 -4.56 3.38
CA GLU A 11 -7.91 -5.31 4.61
C GLU A 11 -6.94 -4.57 5.55
N GLU A 12 -6.85 -5.04 6.80
CA GLU A 12 -5.87 -4.51 7.76
C GLU A 12 -4.43 -4.79 7.28
N PRO A 13 -3.48 -3.85 7.45
CA PRO A 13 -2.06 -4.13 7.21
C PRO A 13 -1.54 -5.25 8.12
N ILE A 14 -0.67 -6.10 7.59
CA ILE A 14 -0.13 -7.26 8.30
C ILE A 14 1.38 -7.14 8.40
N LEU A 15 1.90 -7.19 9.63
CA LEU A 15 3.33 -7.40 9.87
C LEU A 15 3.72 -8.84 9.55
N LYS A 16 4.63 -9.02 8.61
CA LYS A 16 5.32 -10.29 8.34
C LYS A 16 6.80 -10.17 8.69
N VAL A 17 7.38 -11.30 9.06
CA VAL A 17 8.82 -11.43 9.29
C VAL A 17 9.33 -12.51 8.35
N VAL A 18 10.20 -12.14 7.43
CA VAL A 18 10.81 -13.03 6.44
C VAL A 18 12.32 -12.95 6.61
N GLU A 19 12.96 -14.06 6.99
CA GLU A 19 14.43 -14.13 7.14
C GLU A 19 15.03 -12.98 7.99
N ASN A 20 14.39 -12.69 9.13
CA ASN A 20 14.70 -11.56 10.04
C ASN A 20 14.39 -10.15 9.52
N THR A 21 13.85 -10.02 8.31
CA THR A 21 13.36 -8.74 7.78
C THR A 21 11.88 -8.57 8.12
N LYS A 22 11.54 -7.46 8.76
CA LYS A 22 10.15 -7.08 9.02
C LYS A 22 9.58 -6.35 7.80
N THR A 23 8.47 -6.84 7.28
CA THR A 23 7.74 -6.22 6.18
C THR A 23 6.29 -5.99 6.59
N ILE A 24 5.70 -4.91 6.09
CA ILE A 24 4.28 -4.64 6.24
C ILE A 24 3.63 -4.90 4.88
N ASN A 25 2.72 -5.85 4.87
CA ASN A 25 2.01 -6.25 3.67
C ASN A 25 0.57 -5.76 3.78
N PHE A 26 0.08 -5.15 2.71
CA PHE A 26 -1.29 -4.65 2.63
C PHE A 26 -1.78 -4.72 1.18
N LYS A 27 -3.07 -4.55 0.99
CA LYS A 27 -3.69 -4.55 -0.34
C LYS A 27 -4.43 -3.25 -0.59
N LEU A 28 -4.23 -2.67 -1.75
CA LEU A 28 -4.83 -1.40 -2.15
C LEU A 28 -5.78 -1.63 -3.33
N ALA A 29 -7.07 -1.34 -3.16
CA ALA A 29 -8.01 -1.23 -4.26
C ALA A 29 -7.88 0.15 -4.89
N VAL A 30 -7.50 0.19 -6.16
CA VAL A 30 -7.36 1.39 -6.99
C VAL A 30 -8.53 1.40 -7.96
N TYR A 31 -9.41 2.38 -7.81
CA TYR A 31 -10.58 2.55 -8.67
C TYR A 31 -10.19 3.37 -9.91
N GLN A 32 -10.38 2.79 -11.09
CA GLN A 32 -10.34 3.53 -12.35
C GLN A 32 -11.75 3.99 -12.73
N ASP A 33 -11.86 5.02 -13.57
CA ASP A 33 -13.12 5.74 -13.87
C ASP A 33 -14.27 4.86 -14.45
N ASP A 34 -13.98 3.62 -14.88
CA ASP A 34 -14.92 2.73 -15.58
C ASP A 34 -15.11 1.34 -14.91
N ASP A 35 -15.43 1.29 -13.61
CA ASP A 35 -15.74 0.06 -12.83
C ASP A 35 -14.59 -0.97 -12.67
N VAL A 36 -13.44 -0.75 -13.30
CA VAL A 36 -12.25 -1.57 -13.11
C VAL A 36 -11.57 -1.19 -11.79
N THR A 37 -11.56 -2.14 -10.85
CA THR A 37 -10.78 -2.04 -9.61
C THR A 37 -9.57 -2.95 -9.72
N ASP A 38 -8.39 -2.35 -9.87
CA ASP A 38 -7.14 -3.09 -9.72
C ASP A 38 -6.82 -3.22 -8.24
N VAL A 39 -6.41 -4.41 -7.82
CA VAL A 39 -5.93 -4.66 -6.46
C VAL A 39 -4.43 -4.84 -6.49
N TYR A 40 -3.72 -3.92 -5.84
CA TYR A 40 -2.27 -4.00 -5.69
C TYR A 40 -1.90 -4.72 -4.40
N GLN A 41 -0.95 -5.65 -4.50
CA GLN A 41 -0.31 -6.27 -3.33
C GLN A 41 0.93 -5.46 -2.96
N CYS A 42 0.89 -4.77 -1.84
CA CYS A 42 1.90 -3.80 -1.48
C CYS A 42 2.77 -4.32 -0.32
N THR A 43 4.08 -4.15 -0.45
CA THR A 43 5.06 -4.46 0.58
C THR A 43 5.84 -3.21 0.94
N ALA A 44 5.76 -2.79 2.20
CA ALA A 44 6.51 -1.67 2.74
C ALA A 44 7.54 -2.15 3.76
N PHE A 45 8.73 -1.57 3.71
CA PHE A 45 9.85 -1.90 4.59
C PHE A 45 10.11 -0.77 5.60
N ASN A 46 10.79 -1.12 6.69
CA ASN A 46 11.35 -0.16 7.66
C ASN A 46 10.29 0.87 8.13
N ARG A 47 10.69 2.14 8.20
CA ARG A 47 9.86 3.26 8.63
C ARG A 47 8.57 3.41 7.82
N MET A 48 8.56 3.09 6.52
CA MET A 48 7.34 3.19 5.70
C MET A 48 6.29 2.19 6.17
N GLY A 49 6.71 0.95 6.43
CA GLY A 49 5.83 -0.06 7.00
C GLY A 49 5.30 0.36 8.36
N GLU A 50 6.17 0.84 9.26
CA GLU A 50 5.76 1.30 10.60
C GLU A 50 4.71 2.42 10.53
N MET A 51 4.88 3.39 9.63
CA MET A 51 3.92 4.48 9.44
C MET A 51 2.57 3.95 8.94
N ILE A 52 2.56 3.00 8.00
CA ILE A 52 1.34 2.38 7.50
C ILE A 52 0.62 1.59 8.60
N MET A 53 1.33 0.78 9.38
CA MET A 53 0.73 0.04 10.51
C MET A 53 0.09 0.95 11.56
N GLN A 54 0.66 2.12 11.79
CA GLN A 54 0.18 3.05 12.82
C GLN A 54 -1.01 3.91 12.37
N GLN A 55 -1.05 4.28 11.09
CA GLN A 55 -1.99 5.28 10.57
C GLN A 55 -3.08 4.69 9.69
N CYS A 56 -2.92 3.46 9.21
CA CYS A 56 -3.88 2.84 8.30
C CYS A 56 -4.62 1.68 8.95
N LYS A 57 -5.89 1.55 8.56
CA LYS A 57 -6.78 0.42 8.82
C LYS A 57 -7.51 0.07 7.54
N LYS A 58 -8.31 -1.00 7.53
CA LYS A 58 -9.20 -1.30 6.41
C LYS A 58 -10.05 -0.07 6.06
N GLY A 59 -10.08 0.30 4.78
CA GLY A 59 -10.81 1.44 4.23
C GLY A 59 -10.03 2.77 4.21
N SER A 60 -8.87 2.85 4.88
CA SER A 60 -8.00 4.02 4.80
C SER A 60 -7.62 4.33 3.35
N LYS A 61 -7.79 5.59 2.94
CA LYS A 61 -7.39 6.07 1.62
C LYS A 61 -5.97 6.62 1.71
N ILE A 62 -5.07 6.10 0.87
CA ILE A 62 -3.66 6.52 0.83
C ILE A 62 -3.18 6.59 -0.61
N SER A 63 -2.13 7.38 -0.83
CA SER A 63 -1.34 7.33 -2.05
C SER A 63 0.02 6.72 -1.77
N ILE A 64 0.48 5.83 -2.63
CA ILE A 64 1.79 5.19 -2.51
C ILE A 64 2.55 5.31 -3.83
N SER A 65 3.88 5.36 -3.75
CA SER A 65 4.74 5.26 -4.93
C SER A 65 5.90 4.30 -4.68
N GLY A 66 6.42 3.74 -5.78
CA GLY A 66 7.49 2.76 -5.74
C GLY A 66 7.61 1.95 -7.02
N ALA A 67 8.23 0.78 -6.90
CA ALA A 67 8.40 -0.16 -8.00
C ALA A 67 7.21 -1.12 -8.07
N THR A 68 6.64 -1.30 -9.26
CA THR A 68 5.55 -2.25 -9.51
C THR A 68 5.93 -3.19 -10.65
N ASN A 69 5.35 -4.39 -10.65
CA ASN A 69 5.43 -5.33 -11.77
C ASN A 69 4.07 -5.45 -12.50
N GLU A 70 4.01 -6.30 -13.52
CA GLU A 70 2.81 -6.59 -14.32
C GLU A 70 1.73 -7.36 -13.53
N GLU A 71 2.07 -7.92 -12.38
CA GLU A 71 1.18 -8.69 -11.51
C GLU A 71 0.53 -7.83 -10.41
N ASN A 72 0.66 -6.50 -10.50
CA ASN A 72 0.20 -5.53 -9.51
C ASN A 72 0.82 -5.73 -8.11
N GLU A 73 2.03 -6.28 -8.04
CA GLU A 73 2.83 -6.27 -6.81
C GLU A 73 3.66 -4.99 -6.74
N MET A 74 3.63 -4.31 -5.59
CA MET A 74 4.31 -3.04 -5.39
C MET A 74 5.24 -3.07 -4.18
N ILE A 75 6.51 -2.70 -4.40
CA ILE A 75 7.45 -2.36 -3.33
C ILE A 75 7.33 -0.85 -3.08
N VAL A 76 6.90 -0.50 -1.86
CA VAL A 76 6.57 0.88 -1.49
C VAL A 76 7.83 1.63 -1.06
N SER A 77 8.10 2.74 -1.75
CA SER A 77 9.18 3.68 -1.44
C SER A 77 8.66 4.90 -0.67
N PHE A 78 7.43 5.34 -0.96
CA PHE A 78 6.81 6.50 -0.32
C PHE A 78 5.32 6.28 -0.07
N VAL A 79 4.81 6.91 0.99
CA VAL A 79 3.39 6.93 1.35
C VAL A 79 2.95 8.34 1.72
N GLU A 80 1.80 8.74 1.19
CA GLU A 80 1.08 9.96 1.55
C GLU A 80 -0.29 9.55 2.13
N PHE A 81 -0.56 9.97 3.36
CA PHE A 81 -1.84 9.75 4.01
C PHE A 81 -2.77 10.91 3.63
N GLU A 82 -3.97 10.61 3.14
CA GLU A 82 -5.00 11.65 3.07
C GLU A 82 -5.47 11.96 4.50
N SER A 83 -5.53 13.25 4.82
CA SER A 83 -6.07 13.73 6.08
C SER A 83 -7.52 13.26 6.23
N MET A 84 -7.82 12.59 7.34
CA MET A 84 -9.20 12.40 7.77
C MET A 84 -9.73 13.76 8.21
N GLU A 85 -10.59 14.38 7.41
CA GLU A 85 -11.52 15.41 7.90
C GLU A 85 -12.55 14.79 8.86
#